data_AF-A0A2G9M1E1-F1
#
_entry.id   AF-A0A2G9M1E1-F1
#
_cell.length_a   1.000
_cell.length_b   1.000
_cell.length_c   1.000
_cell.angle_alpha   90.00
_cell.angle_beta   90.00
_cell.angle_gamma   90.00
#
_symmetry.space_group_name_H-M   'P 1'
#
loop_
_entity.id
_entity.type
_entity.pdbx_description
1 polymer ?
#
loop_
_entity_poly.entity_id
_entity_poly.type
_entity_poly.pdbx_seq_one_letter_code
_entity_poly.pdbx_strand_id
1 'polypeptide(L)'
;MKNKRLYFGIFLIVLLLGGLVVYEWYGAFKKSRLIEQGVYPKEPFPITPGTPAWQVPLLTLLSYGQKAWLCLLIAFLVAGAFQTFIPKELVIKHLGKKSPKAYLIAAFGGPLLSVCSCSIIPLFAAIKKRGAGLGPAITFLLATPAINPAAIILTFSMLSWKFVVGRIVLALSAAIITG
;
A
#
# COMPACT_ATOMS: atom_id res chain seq x y z
N MET A 1 -8.09 -22.45 -22.97
CA MET A 1 -7.63 -21.04 -23.15
C MET A 1 -7.76 -20.15 -21.90
N LYS A 2 -8.73 -20.38 -20.99
CA LYS A 2 -8.96 -19.55 -19.78
C LYS A 2 -7.74 -19.48 -18.84
N ASN A 3 -7.02 -20.59 -18.65
CA ASN A 3 -5.88 -20.65 -17.74
C ASN A 3 -4.65 -19.87 -18.23
N LYS A 4 -4.31 -19.89 -19.52
CA LYS A 4 -3.13 -19.16 -20.03
C LYS A 4 -3.27 -17.64 -19.85
N ARG A 5 -4.48 -17.08 -20.06
CA ARG A 5 -4.77 -15.66 -19.82
C ARG A 5 -4.74 -15.29 -18.33
N LEU A 6 -5.22 -16.19 -17.46
CA LEU A 6 -5.14 -16.02 -16.02
C LEU A 6 -3.69 -16.02 -15.52
N TYR A 7 -2.88 -17.01 -15.92
CA TYR A 7 -1.47 -17.09 -15.53
C TYR A 7 -0.66 -15.90 -16.05
N PHE A 8 -0.87 -15.48 -17.29
CA PHE A 8 -0.23 -14.29 -17.85
C PHE A 8 -0.61 -13.02 -17.08
N GLY A 9 -1.88 -12.86 -16.73
CA GLY A 9 -2.33 -11.71 -15.95
C GLY A 9 -1.85 -11.70 -14.51
N ILE A 10 -1.82 -12.87 -13.83
CA ILE A 10 -1.22 -13.01 -12.51
C ILE A 10 0.27 -12.66 -12.58
N PHE A 11 0.98 -13.19 -13.58
CA PHE A 11 2.39 -12.88 -13.80
C PHE A 11 2.62 -11.37 -13.98
N LEU A 12 1.81 -10.71 -14.82
CA LEU A 12 1.90 -9.26 -15.03
C LEU A 12 1.61 -8.46 -13.75
N ILE A 13 0.56 -8.82 -13.00
CA ILE A 13 0.21 -8.18 -11.73
C ILE A 13 1.35 -8.36 -10.72
N VAL A 14 1.87 -9.57 -10.58
CA VAL A 14 2.99 -9.87 -9.68
C VAL A 14 4.26 -9.14 -10.10
N LEU A 15 4.53 -9.01 -11.40
CA LEU A 15 5.69 -8.28 -11.91
C LEU A 15 5.57 -6.77 -11.65
N LEU A 16 4.40 -6.17 -11.90
CA LEU A 16 4.14 -4.75 -11.63
C LEU A 16 4.20 -4.45 -10.13
N LEU A 17 3.60 -5.29 -9.31
CA LEU A 17 3.64 -5.17 -7.85
C LEU A 17 5.04 -5.42 -7.31
N GLY A 18 5.75 -6.41 -7.82
CA GLY A 18 7.13 -6.71 -7.45
C GLY A 18 8.05 -5.54 -7.76
N GLY A 19 7.91 -4.91 -8.93
CA GLY A 19 8.64 -3.70 -9.28
C GLY A 19 8.35 -2.53 -8.33
N LEU A 20 7.07 -2.31 -8.00
CA LEU A 20 6.65 -1.26 -7.06
C LEU A 20 7.20 -1.51 -5.64
N VAL A 21 7.07 -2.74 -5.16
CA VAL A 21 7.55 -3.15 -3.84
C VAL A 21 9.07 -3.02 -3.75
N VAL A 22 9.81 -3.48 -4.77
CA VAL A 22 11.27 -3.33 -4.82
C VAL A 22 11.67 -1.86 -4.83
N TYR A 23 10.99 -1.01 -5.60
CA TYR A 23 11.27 0.43 -5.65
C TYR A 23 11.05 1.11 -4.28
N GLU A 24 9.91 0.85 -3.64
CA GLU A 24 9.56 1.39 -2.33
C GLU A 24 10.48 0.86 -1.23
N TRP A 25 10.73 -0.46 -1.22
CA TRP A 25 11.61 -1.10 -0.24
C TRP A 25 13.05 -0.62 -0.38
N TYR A 26 13.58 -0.55 -1.59
CA TYR A 26 14.94 -0.08 -1.84
C TYR A 26 15.09 1.38 -1.38
N GLY A 27 14.10 2.23 -1.66
CA GLY A 27 14.04 3.60 -1.16
C GLY A 27 14.02 3.68 0.37
N ALA A 28 13.18 2.86 1.02
CA ALA A 28 13.08 2.79 2.47
C ALA A 28 14.37 2.29 3.13
N PHE A 29 14.99 1.25 2.58
CA PHE A 29 16.24 0.68 3.08
C PHE A 29 17.41 1.66 2.96
N LYS A 30 17.50 2.38 1.85
CA LYS A 30 18.51 3.44 1.69
C LYS A 30 18.29 4.55 2.71
N LYS A 31 17.03 4.92 2.96
CA LYS A 31 16.66 5.95 3.94
C LYS A 31 16.94 5.51 5.39
N SER A 32 16.68 4.26 5.75
CA SER A 32 16.97 3.73 7.08
C SER A 32 18.48 3.69 7.36
N ARG A 33 19.30 3.29 6.38
CA ARG A 33 20.76 3.35 6.46
C ARG A 33 21.28 4.78 6.68
N LEU A 34 20.69 5.79 6.03
CA LEU A 34 21.05 7.19 6.26
C LEU A 34 20.74 7.62 7.70
N ILE A 35 19.60 7.20 8.24
CA ILE A 35 19.21 7.48 9.63
C ILE A 35 20.17 6.80 10.62
N GLU A 36 20.60 5.57 10.36
CA GLU A 36 21.62 4.88 11.17
C GLU A 36 22.98 5.60 11.14
N GLN A 37 23.31 6.29 10.06
CA GLN A 37 24.51 7.12 9.94
C GLN A 37 24.36 8.51 10.60
N GLY A 38 23.25 8.77 11.30
CA GLY A 38 22.94 10.08 11.88
C GLY A 38 22.54 11.14 10.84
N VAL A 39 22.35 10.76 9.58
CA VAL A 39 21.92 11.66 8.49
C VAL A 39 20.40 11.63 8.40
N TYR A 40 19.76 12.61 9.02
CA TYR A 40 18.32 12.77 8.92
C TYR A 40 17.94 13.30 7.53
N PRO A 41 17.08 12.58 6.78
CA PRO A 41 16.66 13.02 5.46
C PRO A 41 15.88 14.33 5.58
N LYS A 42 16.29 15.34 4.80
CA LYS A 42 15.62 16.65 4.77
C LYS A 42 14.12 16.50 4.52
N GLU A 43 13.35 17.31 5.23
CA GLU A 43 11.90 17.43 5.09
C GLU A 43 11.51 17.56 3.60
N PRO A 44 10.49 16.84 3.11
CA PRO A 44 9.97 16.98 1.75
C PRO A 44 9.47 18.38 1.41
N PHE A 45 9.23 19.20 2.45
CA PHE A 45 8.54 20.47 2.38
C PHE A 45 9.58 21.59 2.54
N PRO A 46 9.88 22.35 1.48
CA PRO A 46 10.82 23.46 1.55
C PRO A 46 10.13 24.67 2.18
N ILE A 47 9.78 24.58 3.46
CA ILE A 47 9.28 25.73 4.23
C ILE A 47 10.49 26.39 4.87
N THR A 48 11.17 27.23 4.09
CA THR A 48 12.25 28.08 4.60
C THR A 48 11.68 29.37 5.19
N PRO A 49 12.28 29.92 6.26
CA PRO A 49 11.94 31.25 6.74
C PRO A 49 12.14 32.26 5.60
N GLY A 50 11.05 32.76 5.00
CA GLY A 50 11.07 33.65 3.83
C GLY A 50 10.12 33.29 2.69
N THR A 51 9.53 32.09 2.66
CA THR A 51 8.51 31.74 1.64
C THR A 51 7.19 32.49 1.91
N PRO A 52 6.63 33.22 0.93
CA PRO A 52 5.32 33.85 1.07
C PRO A 52 4.24 32.82 1.41
N ALA A 53 3.36 33.14 2.38
CA ALA A 53 2.33 32.22 2.86
C ALA A 53 1.41 31.66 1.76
N TRP A 54 1.15 32.45 0.71
CA TRP A 54 0.34 32.04 -0.43
C TRP A 54 1.01 31.01 -1.36
N GLN A 55 2.35 30.90 -1.33
CA GLN A 55 3.10 29.93 -2.15
C GLN A 55 3.20 28.56 -1.48
N VAL A 56 3.08 28.49 -0.16
CA VAL A 56 3.22 27.25 0.61
C VAL A 56 2.25 26.15 0.16
N PRO A 57 0.95 26.41 -0.07
CA PRO A 57 0.02 25.39 -0.56
C PRO A 57 0.42 24.85 -1.93
N LEU A 58 0.81 25.75 -2.85
CA LEU A 58 1.16 25.39 -4.22
C LEU A 58 2.43 24.53 -4.28
N LEU A 59 3.47 24.93 -3.54
CA LEU A 59 4.73 24.17 -3.45
C LEU A 59 4.53 22.80 -2.80
N THR A 60 3.69 22.74 -1.77
CA THR A 60 3.32 21.47 -1.10
C THR A 60 2.60 20.54 -2.08
N LEU A 61 1.61 21.04 -2.81
CA LEU A 61 0.85 20.28 -3.80
C LEU A 61 1.75 19.76 -4.92
N LEU A 62 2.62 20.60 -5.49
CA LEU A 62 3.55 20.21 -6.56
C LEU A 62 4.54 19.14 -6.08
N SER A 63 5.11 19.31 -4.89
CA SER A 63 6.06 18.35 -4.31
C SER A 63 5.42 17.00 -4.02
N TYR A 64 4.17 17.01 -3.55
CA TYR A 64 3.42 15.78 -3.30
C TYR A 64 2.99 15.11 -4.61
N GLY A 65 2.52 15.89 -5.58
CA GLY A 65 2.13 15.41 -6.91
C GLY A 65 3.28 14.73 -7.66
N GLN A 66 4.46 15.36 -7.69
CA GLN A 66 5.64 14.79 -8.34
C GLN A 66 6.09 13.46 -7.73
N LYS A 67 5.87 13.25 -6.43
CA LYS A 67 6.20 11.97 -5.77
C LYS A 67 5.09 10.94 -5.93
N ALA A 68 3.83 11.36 -5.88
CA ALA A 68 2.68 10.45 -5.89
C ALA A 68 2.27 9.97 -7.29
N TRP A 69 2.55 10.74 -8.36
CA TRP A 69 1.99 10.46 -9.69
C TRP A 69 2.40 9.08 -10.23
N LEU A 70 3.67 8.69 -10.08
CA LEU A 70 4.20 7.44 -10.61
C LEU A 70 3.58 6.25 -9.88
N CYS A 71 3.48 6.32 -8.54
CA CYS A 71 2.85 5.28 -7.74
C CYS A 71 1.35 5.17 -8.06
N LEU A 72 0.67 6.31 -8.27
CA LEU A 72 -0.74 6.34 -8.63
C LEU A 72 -0.98 5.71 -10.02
N LEU A 73 -0.15 6.05 -11.01
CA LEU A 73 -0.20 5.45 -12.35
C LEU A 73 -0.07 3.93 -12.28
N ILE A 74 0.93 3.42 -11.56
CA ILE A 74 1.16 1.97 -11.39
C ILE A 74 -0.03 1.34 -10.66
N ALA A 75 -0.57 1.98 -9.62
CA ALA A 75 -1.73 1.48 -8.89
C ALA A 75 -2.98 1.34 -9.78
N PHE A 76 -3.24 2.32 -10.66
CA PHE A 76 -4.32 2.22 -11.64
C PHE A 76 -4.10 1.10 -12.66
N LEU A 77 -2.86 0.93 -13.15
CA LEU A 77 -2.53 -0.17 -14.06
C LEU A 77 -2.74 -1.53 -13.38
N VAL A 78 -2.29 -1.70 -12.13
CA VAL A 78 -2.51 -2.94 -11.37
C VAL A 78 -4.00 -3.15 -11.10
N ALA A 79 -4.75 -2.12 -10.74
CA ALA A 79 -6.19 -2.20 -10.52
C ALA A 79 -6.94 -2.62 -11.80
N GLY A 80 -6.56 -2.07 -12.96
CA GLY A 80 -7.10 -2.43 -14.26
C GLY A 80 -6.72 -3.84 -14.70
N ALA A 81 -5.47 -4.25 -14.49
CA ALA A 81 -5.01 -5.61 -14.73
C ALA A 81 -5.76 -6.61 -13.84
N PHE A 82 -5.90 -6.32 -12.54
CA PHE A 82 -6.67 -7.12 -11.60
C PHE A 82 -8.12 -7.27 -12.06
N GLN A 83 -8.75 -6.15 -12.44
CA GLN A 83 -10.10 -6.14 -12.98
C GLN A 83 -10.24 -6.85 -14.32
N THR A 84 -9.18 -7.13 -15.07
CA THR A 84 -9.28 -7.78 -16.38
C THR A 84 -8.96 -9.27 -16.28
N PHE A 85 -7.88 -9.59 -15.57
CA PHE A 85 -7.30 -10.93 -15.56
C PHE A 85 -7.78 -11.82 -14.41
N ILE A 86 -8.18 -11.26 -13.27
CA ILE A 86 -8.59 -12.07 -12.11
C ILE A 86 -10.08 -12.44 -12.21
N PRO A 87 -10.43 -13.74 -12.30
CA PRO A 87 -11.81 -14.19 -12.40
C PRO A 87 -12.61 -13.87 -11.12
N LYS A 88 -13.87 -13.50 -11.32
CA LYS A 88 -14.79 -13.10 -10.24
C LYS A 88 -14.95 -14.24 -9.22
N GLU A 89 -14.94 -15.48 -9.69
CA GLU A 89 -15.11 -16.68 -8.87
C GLU A 89 -13.99 -16.83 -7.84
N LEU A 90 -12.74 -16.51 -8.19
CA LEU A 90 -11.62 -16.55 -7.25
C LEU A 90 -11.76 -15.50 -6.16
N VAL A 91 -12.17 -14.29 -6.52
CA VAL A 91 -12.38 -13.19 -5.55
C VAL A 91 -13.53 -13.53 -4.62
N ILE A 92 -14.66 -14.00 -5.14
CA ILE A 92 -15.80 -14.40 -4.30
C ILE A 92 -15.42 -15.57 -3.39
N LYS A 93 -14.66 -16.54 -3.88
CA LYS A 93 -14.22 -17.71 -3.10
C LYS A 93 -13.33 -17.33 -1.91
N HIS A 94 -12.38 -16.40 -2.09
CA HIS A 94 -11.39 -16.04 -1.06
C HIS A 94 -11.75 -14.80 -0.24
N LEU A 95 -12.43 -13.82 -0.86
CA LEU A 95 -12.75 -12.52 -0.26
C LEU A 95 -14.26 -12.22 -0.21
N GLY A 96 -15.10 -13.02 -0.86
CA GLY A 96 -16.56 -12.76 -0.96
C GLY A 96 -17.35 -13.14 0.29
N LYS A 97 -16.90 -14.14 1.05
CA LYS A 97 -17.58 -14.60 2.27
C LYS A 97 -17.11 -13.81 3.49
N LYS A 98 -18.04 -13.47 4.40
CA LYS A 98 -17.73 -13.03 5.77
C LYS A 98 -17.17 -14.21 6.58
N SER A 99 -15.95 -14.62 6.27
CA SER A 99 -15.27 -15.74 6.91
C SER A 99 -13.94 -15.27 7.49
N PRO A 100 -13.48 -15.83 8.63
CA PRO A 100 -12.21 -15.44 9.25
C PRO A 100 -11.04 -15.55 8.26
N LYS A 101 -11.08 -16.53 7.36
CA LYS A 101 -10.08 -16.71 6.29
C LYS A 101 -10.03 -15.52 5.33
N ALA A 102 -11.18 -14.96 4.95
CA ALA A 102 -11.22 -13.80 4.07
C ALA A 102 -10.60 -12.55 4.71
N TYR A 103 -10.86 -12.35 6.00
CA TYR A 103 -10.26 -11.27 6.79
C TYR A 103 -8.75 -11.42 6.92
N LEU A 104 -8.25 -12.63 7.20
CA LEU A 104 -6.82 -12.89 7.28
C LEU A 104 -6.13 -12.67 5.92
N ILE A 105 -6.72 -13.18 4.83
CA ILE A 105 -6.17 -12.98 3.48
C ILE A 105 -6.13 -11.48 3.13
N ALA A 106 -7.17 -10.73 3.49
CA ALA A 106 -7.20 -9.28 3.31
C ALA A 106 -6.15 -8.56 4.16
N ALA A 107 -6.05 -8.90 5.44
CA ALA A 107 -5.18 -8.24 6.41
C ALA A 107 -3.69 -8.48 6.11
N PHE A 108 -3.31 -9.66 5.60
CA PHE A 108 -1.92 -9.98 5.25
C PHE A 108 -1.59 -9.76 3.77
N GLY A 109 -2.56 -9.91 2.87
CA GLY A 109 -2.36 -9.72 1.43
C GLY A 109 -2.18 -8.25 1.04
N GLY A 110 -2.81 -7.34 1.79
CA GLY A 110 -2.67 -5.89 1.60
C GLY A 110 -1.27 -5.34 1.86
N PRO A 111 -0.71 -5.53 3.06
CA PRO A 111 0.62 -5.01 3.44
C PRO A 111 1.75 -5.39 2.50
N LEU A 112 1.68 -6.56 1.87
CA LEU A 112 2.67 -7.01 0.87
C LEU A 112 2.76 -6.06 -0.34
N LEU A 113 1.67 -5.35 -0.65
CA LEU A 113 1.60 -4.42 -1.77
C LEU A 113 2.28 -3.08 -1.46
N SER A 114 2.53 -2.78 -0.18
CA SER A 114 3.22 -1.56 0.28
C SER A 114 2.69 -0.27 -0.34
N VAL A 115 1.38 -0.17 -0.59
CA VAL A 115 0.79 1.01 -1.24
C VAL A 115 0.38 2.09 -0.24
N CYS A 116 0.48 3.34 -0.67
CA CYS A 116 0.00 4.50 0.10
C CYS A 116 -1.54 4.62 0.06
N SER A 117 -2.08 5.47 0.93
CA SER A 117 -3.52 5.77 1.04
C SER A 117 -4.14 6.24 -0.28
N CYS A 118 -3.38 6.90 -1.15
CA CYS A 118 -3.85 7.36 -2.46
C CYS A 118 -4.05 6.21 -3.45
N SER A 119 -3.20 5.19 -3.35
CA SER A 119 -3.09 4.09 -4.32
C SER A 119 -3.92 2.87 -3.92
N ILE A 120 -4.24 2.72 -2.64
CA ILE A 120 -5.07 1.63 -2.16
C ILE A 120 -6.55 1.80 -2.54
N ILE A 121 -7.03 3.03 -2.71
CA ILE A 121 -8.43 3.33 -3.08
C ILE A 121 -8.82 2.72 -4.43
N PRO A 122 -8.09 2.93 -5.55
CA PRO A 122 -8.45 2.29 -6.82
C PRO A 122 -8.35 0.76 -6.76
N LEU A 123 -7.42 0.23 -5.96
CA LEU A 123 -7.25 -1.20 -5.76
C LEU A 123 -8.41 -1.81 -4.96
N PHE A 124 -8.85 -1.13 -3.90
CA PHE A 124 -10.05 -1.46 -3.15
C PHE A 124 -11.29 -1.46 -4.05
N ALA A 125 -11.45 -0.43 -4.88
CA ALA A 125 -12.57 -0.35 -5.82
C ALA A 125 -12.53 -1.53 -6.82
N ALA A 126 -11.34 -1.93 -7.29
CA ALA A 126 -11.16 -3.07 -8.17
C ALA A 126 -11.60 -4.40 -7.55
N ILE A 127 -11.13 -4.71 -6.33
CA ILE A 127 -11.51 -5.96 -5.63
C ILE A 127 -13.00 -5.95 -5.27
N LYS A 128 -13.56 -4.80 -4.89
CA LYS A 128 -14.98 -4.67 -4.54
C LYS A 128 -15.87 -4.88 -5.76
N LYS A 129 -15.54 -4.27 -6.90
CA LYS A 129 -16.24 -4.47 -8.18
C LYS A 129 -16.20 -5.94 -8.63
N ARG A 130 -15.12 -6.66 -8.31
CA ARG A 130 -14.98 -8.10 -8.57
C ARG A 130 -15.70 -9.01 -7.56
N GLY A 131 -16.43 -8.45 -6.59
CA GLY A 131 -17.32 -9.22 -5.71
C GLY A 131 -16.73 -9.57 -4.34
N ALA A 132 -15.66 -8.90 -3.90
CA ALA A 132 -15.22 -8.98 -2.51
C ALA A 132 -16.33 -8.50 -1.56
N GLY A 133 -16.41 -9.16 -0.40
CA GLY A 133 -17.26 -8.74 0.71
C GLY A 133 -16.80 -7.38 1.24
N LEU A 134 -17.72 -6.58 1.77
CA LEU A 134 -17.41 -5.24 2.25
C LEU A 134 -16.34 -5.28 3.36
N GLY A 135 -16.48 -6.21 4.31
CA GLY A 135 -15.56 -6.29 5.44
C GLY A 135 -14.13 -6.71 5.12
N PRO A 136 -13.89 -7.81 4.39
CA PRO A 136 -12.57 -8.15 3.89
C PRO A 136 -11.97 -7.03 3.01
N ALA A 137 -12.79 -6.34 2.21
CA ALA A 137 -12.30 -5.24 1.40
C ALA A 137 -11.87 -4.02 2.26
N ILE A 138 -12.62 -3.65 3.30
CA ILE A 138 -12.25 -2.60 4.25
C ILE A 138 -11.02 -3.01 5.05
N THR A 139 -10.95 -4.26 5.51
CA THR A 139 -9.79 -4.81 6.20
C THR A 139 -8.52 -4.67 5.36
N PHE A 140 -8.60 -5.01 4.06
CA PHE A 140 -7.50 -4.84 3.11
C PHE A 140 -7.12 -3.35 2.95
N LEU A 141 -8.11 -2.47 2.80
CA LEU A 141 -7.91 -1.03 2.66
C LEU A 141 -7.17 -0.43 3.87
N LEU A 142 -7.51 -0.86 5.08
CA LEU A 142 -6.93 -0.33 6.32
C LEU A 142 -5.57 -0.96 6.66
N ALA A 143 -5.45 -2.29 6.52
CA ALA A 143 -4.23 -3.00 6.90
C ALA A 143 -3.04 -2.63 6.01
N THR A 144 -3.28 -2.40 4.71
CA THR A 144 -2.22 -2.18 3.72
C THR A 144 -1.25 -1.03 4.07
N PRO A 145 -1.71 0.22 4.26
CA PRO A 145 -0.81 1.32 4.63
C PRO A 145 -0.30 1.19 6.07
N ALA A 146 -1.08 0.56 6.96
CA ALA A 146 -0.75 0.48 8.37
C ALA A 146 0.45 -0.43 8.66
N ILE A 147 0.52 -1.59 7.99
CA ILE A 147 1.56 -2.62 8.14
C ILE A 147 2.58 -2.54 6.99
N ASN A 148 2.75 -1.34 6.41
CA ASN A 148 3.72 -1.15 5.34
C ASN A 148 5.15 -1.50 5.83
N PRO A 149 5.87 -2.42 5.16
CA PRO A 149 7.24 -2.79 5.51
C PRO A 149 8.22 -1.61 5.59
N ALA A 150 8.10 -0.63 4.68
CA ALA A 150 8.91 0.58 4.71
C ALA A 150 8.70 1.34 6.03
N ALA A 151 7.44 1.45 6.46
CA ALA A 151 7.10 2.10 7.72
C ALA A 151 7.53 1.26 8.94
N ILE A 152 7.50 -0.06 8.84
CA ILE A 152 7.99 -0.98 9.88
C ILE A 152 9.50 -0.82 10.07
N ILE A 153 10.28 -0.81 8.99
CA ILE A 153 11.74 -0.62 9.02
C ILE A 153 12.08 0.73 9.66
N LEU A 154 11.40 1.81 9.25
CA LEU A 154 11.63 3.14 9.84
C LEU A 154 11.24 3.18 11.33
N THR A 155 10.13 2.55 11.70
CA THR A 155 9.70 2.46 13.11
C THR A 155 10.72 1.68 13.93
N PHE A 156 11.29 0.61 13.37
CA PHE A 156 12.33 -0.17 14.02
C PHE A 156 13.60 0.66 14.24
N SER A 157 14.06 1.38 13.22
CA SER A 157 15.25 2.23 13.30
C SER A 157 15.10 3.42 14.25
N MET A 158 13.89 3.96 14.45
CA MET A 158 13.67 5.16 15.29
C MET A 158 13.15 4.87 16.70
N LEU A 159 12.24 3.90 16.87
CA LEU A 159 11.43 3.73 18.10
C LEU A 159 11.65 2.39 18.81
N SER A 160 12.48 1.47 18.30
CA SER A 160 12.72 0.10 18.83
C SER A 160 11.62 -0.93 18.48
N TRP A 161 11.96 -2.21 18.64
CA TRP A 161 11.14 -3.38 18.30
C TRP A 161 9.77 -3.41 18.98
N LYS A 162 9.66 -2.93 20.22
CA LYS A 162 8.39 -2.96 20.98
C LYS A 162 7.27 -2.18 20.26
N PHE A 163 7.60 -1.04 19.66
CA PHE A 163 6.65 -0.23 18.90
C PHE A 163 6.28 -0.86 17.56
N VAL A 164 7.19 -1.61 16.93
CA VAL A 164 6.90 -2.37 15.72
C VAL A 164 5.83 -3.43 16.00
N VAL A 165 5.99 -4.22 17.06
CA VAL A 165 5.01 -5.24 17.44
C VAL A 165 3.66 -4.59 17.76
N GLY A 166 3.66 -3.53 18.57
CA GLY A 166 2.44 -2.79 18.89
C GLY A 166 1.71 -2.27 17.65
N ARG A 167 2.46 -1.71 16.68
CA ARG A 167 1.92 -1.24 15.41
C ARG A 167 1.24 -2.35 14.62
N ILE A 168 1.89 -3.50 14.47
CA ILE A 168 1.35 -4.63 13.70
C ILE A 168 0.07 -5.16 14.36
N VAL A 169 0.11 -5.40 15.68
CA VAL A 169 -1.03 -5.94 16.43
C VAL A 169 -2.22 -4.98 16.36
N LEU A 170 -2.01 -3.70 16.67
CA LEU A 170 -3.07 -2.69 16.66
C LEU A 170 -3.64 -2.48 15.26
N ALA A 171 -2.79 -2.45 14.23
CA ALA A 171 -3.24 -2.31 12.84
C ALA A 171 -4.10 -3.50 12.40
N LEU A 172 -3.66 -4.73 12.70
CA LEU A 172 -4.43 -5.94 12.37
C LEU A 172 -5.75 -5.98 13.12
N SER A 173 -5.74 -5.75 14.43
CA SER A 173 -6.96 -5.77 15.24
C SER A 173 -7.94 -4.69 14.79
N ALA A 174 -7.47 -3.44 14.61
CA ALA A 174 -8.33 -2.34 14.18
C ALA A 174 -8.92 -2.59 12.79
N ALA A 175 -8.11 -3.09 11.84
CA ALA A 175 -8.58 -3.40 10.49
C ALA A 175 -9.64 -4.51 10.48
N ILE A 176 -9.43 -5.59 11.25
CA ILE A 176 -10.36 -6.72 11.32
C ILE A 176 -11.65 -6.35 12.07
N ILE A 177 -11.57 -5.56 13.14
CA ILE A 177 -12.75 -5.11 13.91
C ILE A 177 -13.60 -4.14 13.11
N THR A 178 -12.97 -3.24 12.34
CA THR A 178 -13.68 -2.20 11.58
C THR A 178 -14.31 -2.74 10.29
N GLY A 179 -13.70 -3.77 9.68
CA GLY A 179 -14.21 -4.40 8.45
C GLY A 179 -15.42 -5.29 8.69
#